data_AF-A0A519KID6-F1
#
_entry.id   AF-A0A519KID6-F1
#
_cell.length_a   1.000
_cell.length_b   1.000
_cell.length_c   1.000
_cell.angle_alpha   90.00
_cell.angle_beta   90.00
_cell.angle_gamma   90.00
#
_symmetry.space_group_name_H-M   'P 1'
#
loop_
_entity.id
_entity.type
_entity.pdbx_description
1 polymer ?
#
loop_
_entity_poly.entity_id
_entity_poly.type
_entity_poly.pdbx_seq_one_letter_code
_entity_poly.pdbx_strand_id
1 'polypeptide(L)'
;TPSLETLWNAHQGRYRWLKLGARHGAAVLPDISLLDLRAAPPDPQTWLSQPLREAIGETLARKEQTLLFLNRRGYAPVVLCRVCGHRLTAPDTDSWLVEHRYTGRLVCHLTGFSMLKPKVCPSCGAEDSLVPVGPGVERVEEEVRALFPQARTAVFSSDTVPDGKSARALIQSMAEGEIDILVATQAAAKGHNFPHLTLVGVVDADLGLRGGDLRAAERTFQLLTQATGRAGRADKPGRAILQTWTPEHPVLMALAAGDRDAFVEAELAEREAASLPPYGRLAAIILSGENPQAVEKVARDLAESIPNAERLEVYGPADAPLALVRGRRRKRLLVRADRDVDLQGFLRVWLSRVKVPASVRLNVDVDPYSFL
;
A
#
# COMPACT_ATOMS: atom_id res chain seq x y z
N THR A 1 -12.97 4.30 9.93
CA THR A 1 -12.14 3.12 10.23
C THR A 1 -10.99 3.56 11.14
N PRO A 2 -11.20 3.60 12.47
CA PRO A 2 -10.15 4.00 13.42
C PRO A 2 -8.97 3.02 13.40
N SER A 3 -7.81 3.44 13.92
CA SER A 3 -6.69 2.50 14.09
C SER A 3 -7.03 1.42 15.11
N LEU A 4 -6.41 0.25 15.00
CA LEU A 4 -6.64 -0.84 15.94
C LEU A 4 -6.19 -0.50 17.35
N GLU A 5 -5.12 0.28 17.52
CA GLU A 5 -4.70 0.76 18.84
C GLU A 5 -5.74 1.70 19.46
N THR A 6 -6.42 2.51 18.64
CA THR A 6 -7.50 3.39 19.11
C THR A 6 -8.71 2.58 19.54
N LEU A 7 -9.11 1.59 18.75
CA LEU A 7 -10.20 0.68 19.10
C LEU A 7 -9.86 -0.10 20.36
N TRP A 8 -8.65 -0.65 20.45
CA TRP A 8 -8.16 -1.34 21.63
C TRP A 8 -8.26 -0.48 22.88
N ASN A 9 -7.75 0.76 22.86
CA ASN A 9 -7.85 1.67 24.01
C ASN A 9 -9.30 1.99 24.38
N ALA A 10 -10.22 2.06 23.40
CA ALA A 10 -11.64 2.23 23.67
C ALA A 10 -12.27 0.99 24.31
N HIS A 11 -11.92 -0.21 23.83
CA HIS A 11 -12.34 -1.48 24.44
C HIS A 11 -11.81 -1.65 25.87
N GLN A 12 -10.58 -1.20 26.14
CA GLN A 12 -9.97 -1.18 27.47
C GLN A 12 -10.52 -0.08 28.40
N GLY A 13 -11.52 0.70 27.96
CA GLY A 13 -12.13 1.77 28.75
C GLY A 13 -11.27 3.03 28.93
N ARG A 14 -10.08 3.10 28.31
CA ARG A 14 -9.24 4.30 28.33
C ARG A 14 -9.86 5.43 27.51
N TYR A 15 -10.54 5.09 26.42
CA TYR A 15 -11.28 6.04 25.59
C TYR A 15 -12.78 5.74 25.65
N ARG A 16 -13.60 6.79 25.60
CA ARG A 16 -15.05 6.63 25.47
C ARG A 16 -15.41 6.36 24.01
N TRP A 17 -16.13 5.27 23.75
CA TRP A 17 -16.59 4.92 22.40
C TRP A 17 -18.01 5.39 22.15
N LEU A 18 -18.20 6.26 21.15
CA LEU A 18 -19.52 6.64 20.63
C LEU A 18 -19.73 5.97 19.27
N LYS A 19 -20.68 5.03 19.20
CA LYS A 19 -21.04 4.29 17.97
C LYS A 19 -22.23 4.96 17.29
N LEU A 20 -22.08 5.27 16.01
CA LEU A 20 -23.21 5.65 15.14
C LEU A 20 -23.65 4.40 14.37
N GLY A 21 -24.85 3.90 14.65
CA GLY A 21 -25.34 2.62 14.14
C GLY A 21 -25.88 2.65 12.70
N ALA A 22 -26.10 3.85 12.14
CA ALA A 22 -26.67 4.01 10.81
C ALA A 22 -25.99 5.13 10.03
N ARG A 23 -26.00 5.03 8.70
CA ARG A 23 -25.63 6.12 7.80
C ARG A 23 -26.71 7.20 7.84
N HIS A 24 -26.31 8.42 7.49
CA HIS A 24 -27.26 9.51 7.29
C HIS A 24 -28.07 9.27 6.00
N GLY A 25 -29.39 9.39 6.07
CA GLY A 25 -30.30 9.27 4.92
C GLY A 25 -30.61 7.82 4.50
N ALA A 26 -30.98 7.63 3.23
CA ALA A 26 -31.37 6.35 2.64
C ALA A 26 -30.19 5.51 2.11
N ALA A 27 -28.94 5.96 2.30
CA ALA A 27 -27.76 5.33 1.73
C ALA A 27 -27.46 3.97 2.38
N VAL A 28 -27.55 2.90 1.60
CA VAL A 28 -27.20 1.53 2.02
C VAL A 28 -25.69 1.30 1.84
N LEU A 29 -25.13 0.31 2.54
CA LEU A 29 -23.78 -0.18 2.22
C LEU A 29 -23.81 -0.88 0.86
N PRO A 30 -22.76 -0.73 0.03
CA PRO A 30 -22.70 -1.44 -1.24
C PRO A 30 -22.57 -2.94 -0.99
N ASP A 31 -23.13 -3.74 -1.90
CA ASP A 31 -22.88 -5.18 -1.93
C ASP A 31 -21.43 -5.44 -2.39
N ILE A 32 -20.65 -6.16 -1.58
CA ILE A 32 -19.22 -6.38 -1.83
C ILE A 32 -19.00 -7.86 -2.14
N SER A 33 -18.53 -8.15 -3.34
CA SER A 33 -18.19 -9.51 -3.77
C SER A 33 -16.69 -9.69 -3.97
N LEU A 34 -16.19 -10.87 -3.59
CA LEU A 34 -14.83 -11.30 -3.89
C LEU A 34 -14.86 -12.09 -5.20
N LEU A 35 -13.98 -11.74 -6.13
CA LEU A 35 -13.79 -12.43 -7.38
C LEU A 35 -12.47 -13.21 -7.35
N ASP A 36 -12.58 -14.53 -7.36
CA ASP A 36 -11.42 -15.44 -7.37
C ASP A 36 -10.76 -15.46 -8.75
N LEU A 37 -9.58 -14.85 -8.84
CA LEU A 37 -8.78 -14.80 -10.06
C LEU A 37 -8.16 -16.15 -10.45
N ARG A 38 -8.15 -17.15 -9.55
CA ARG A 38 -7.74 -18.52 -9.91
C ARG A 38 -8.78 -19.19 -10.81
N ALA A 39 -10.05 -18.87 -10.58
CA ALA A 39 -11.17 -19.39 -11.37
C ALA A 39 -11.43 -18.56 -12.63
N ALA A 40 -11.26 -17.24 -12.55
CA ALA A 40 -11.47 -16.31 -13.66
C ALA A 40 -10.27 -15.38 -13.86
N PRO A 41 -9.10 -15.90 -14.28
CA PRO A 41 -7.91 -15.08 -14.49
C PRO A 41 -8.13 -14.10 -15.66
N PRO A 42 -7.54 -12.89 -15.62
CA PRO A 42 -7.53 -12.00 -16.76
C PRO A 42 -6.71 -12.59 -17.92
N ASP A 43 -7.02 -12.15 -19.14
CA ASP A 43 -6.26 -12.53 -20.33
C ASP A 43 -4.77 -12.13 -20.20
N PRO A 44 -3.86 -12.80 -20.92
CA PRO A 44 -2.46 -12.42 -20.93
C PRO A 44 -2.26 -10.93 -21.21
N GLN A 45 -1.42 -10.27 -20.39
CA GLN A 45 -1.10 -8.84 -20.48
C GLN A 45 -2.24 -7.87 -20.13
N THR A 46 -3.34 -8.36 -19.56
CA THR A 46 -4.46 -7.56 -19.07
C THR A 46 -4.63 -7.70 -17.55
N TRP A 47 -5.46 -6.86 -16.91
CA TRP A 47 -5.71 -6.91 -15.46
C TRP A 47 -7.19 -7.02 -15.09
N LEU A 48 -8.12 -6.69 -16.01
CA LEU A 48 -9.54 -6.84 -15.74
C LEU A 48 -9.98 -8.24 -16.13
N SER A 49 -10.45 -9.01 -15.15
CA SER A 49 -11.07 -10.32 -15.40
C SER A 49 -12.36 -10.17 -16.21
N GLN A 50 -12.75 -11.23 -16.90
CA GLN A 50 -13.97 -11.25 -17.70
C GLN A 50 -15.23 -10.87 -16.90
N PRO A 51 -15.48 -11.38 -15.67
CA PRO A 51 -16.64 -10.97 -14.88
C PRO A 51 -16.64 -9.48 -14.50
N LEU A 52 -15.46 -8.89 -14.25
CA LEU A 52 -15.36 -7.46 -14.00
C LEU A 52 -15.67 -6.65 -15.27
N ARG A 53 -15.20 -7.09 -16.44
CA ARG A 53 -15.51 -6.44 -17.73
C ARG A 53 -17.01 -6.44 -18.02
N GLU A 54 -17.68 -7.57 -17.81
CA GLU A 54 -19.13 -7.69 -17.94
C GLU A 54 -19.86 -6.73 -17.00
N ALA A 55 -19.44 -6.69 -15.74
CA ALA A 55 -20.00 -5.79 -14.75
C ALA A 55 -19.85 -4.30 -15.14
N ILE A 56 -18.74 -3.92 -15.76
CA ILE A 56 -18.52 -2.57 -16.30
C ILE A 56 -19.50 -2.31 -17.45
N GLY A 57 -19.59 -3.24 -18.42
CA GLY A 57 -20.49 -3.12 -19.57
C GLY A 57 -21.96 -2.95 -19.16
N GLU A 58 -22.43 -3.74 -18.20
CA GLU A 58 -23.78 -3.60 -17.62
C GLU A 58 -24.00 -2.23 -16.97
N THR A 59 -22.99 -1.70 -16.29
CA THR A 59 -23.05 -0.40 -15.62
C THR A 59 -23.14 0.73 -16.63
N LEU A 60 -22.33 0.67 -17.69
CA LEU A 60 -22.40 1.62 -18.81
C LEU A 60 -23.75 1.55 -19.53
N ALA A 61 -24.31 0.36 -19.74
CA ALA A 61 -25.63 0.18 -20.36
C ALA A 61 -26.75 0.87 -19.57
N ARG A 62 -26.62 0.94 -18.23
CA ARG A 62 -27.54 1.69 -17.35
C ARG A 62 -27.24 3.20 -17.28
N LYS A 63 -26.28 3.70 -18.05
CA LYS A 63 -25.77 5.09 -17.99
C LYS A 63 -25.29 5.47 -16.58
N GLU A 64 -24.65 4.52 -15.91
CA GLU A 64 -24.05 4.69 -14.60
C GLU A 64 -22.52 4.69 -14.70
N GLN A 65 -21.86 5.14 -13.64
CA GLN A 65 -20.43 5.33 -13.62
C GLN A 65 -19.71 4.20 -12.87
N THR A 66 -18.48 3.95 -13.28
CA THR A 66 -17.58 2.97 -12.67
C THR A 66 -16.33 3.65 -12.11
N LEU A 67 -15.88 3.20 -10.94
CA LEU A 67 -14.56 3.50 -10.37
C LEU A 67 -13.70 2.24 -10.39
N LEU A 68 -12.60 2.26 -11.14
CA LEU A 68 -11.57 1.22 -11.08
C LEU A 68 -10.47 1.67 -10.13
N PHE A 69 -10.35 0.96 -9.01
CA PHE A 69 -9.44 1.29 -7.94
C PHE A 69 -8.17 0.43 -7.99
N LEU A 70 -7.02 1.10 -7.98
CA LEU A 70 -5.70 0.47 -7.90
C LEU A 70 -5.00 0.85 -6.59
N ASN A 71 -4.64 -0.16 -5.79
CA ASN A 71 -3.89 0.03 -4.55
C ASN A 71 -2.39 0.25 -4.82
N ARG A 72 -1.99 1.40 -5.38
CA ARG A 72 -0.60 1.70 -5.79
C ARG A 72 0.45 1.79 -4.65
N ARG A 73 0.11 1.56 -3.37
CA ARG A 73 1.12 1.67 -2.29
C ARG A 73 2.02 0.44 -2.26
N GLY A 74 3.25 0.59 -2.76
CA GLY A 74 4.35 -0.35 -2.51
C GLY A 74 4.95 -1.00 -3.76
N TYR A 75 4.21 -1.04 -4.87
CA TYR A 75 4.68 -1.58 -6.14
C TYR A 75 4.21 -0.67 -7.27
N ALA A 76 4.90 0.45 -7.44
CA ALA A 76 4.79 1.19 -8.69
C ALA A 76 5.39 0.35 -9.82
N PRO A 77 4.86 0.43 -11.07
CA PRO A 77 5.34 -0.44 -12.14
C PRO A 77 6.82 -0.17 -12.39
N VAL A 78 7.64 -1.18 -12.11
CA VAL A 78 9.08 -1.03 -12.16
C VAL A 78 9.58 -1.38 -13.54
N VAL A 79 10.57 -0.63 -13.99
CA VAL A 79 11.18 -0.89 -15.29
C VAL A 79 12.23 -1.98 -15.13
N LEU A 80 12.02 -3.09 -15.81
CA LEU A 80 12.98 -4.19 -15.89
C LEU A 80 13.27 -4.57 -17.33
N CYS A 81 14.44 -5.15 -17.55
CA CYS A 81 14.80 -5.76 -18.82
C CYS A 81 14.14 -7.13 -18.95
N ARG A 82 13.30 -7.32 -19.97
CA ARG A 82 12.66 -8.62 -20.24
C ARG A 82 13.63 -9.72 -20.67
N VAL A 83 14.86 -9.35 -21.07
CA VAL A 83 15.89 -10.30 -21.54
C VAL A 83 16.74 -10.81 -20.38
N CYS A 84 17.30 -9.92 -19.56
CA CYS A 84 18.22 -10.32 -18.47
C CYS A 84 17.64 -10.14 -17.06
N GLY A 85 16.43 -9.60 -16.92
CA GLY A 85 15.80 -9.35 -15.62
C GLY A 85 16.35 -8.16 -14.84
N HIS A 86 17.33 -7.42 -15.39
CA HIS A 86 17.91 -6.25 -14.74
C HIS A 86 16.85 -5.20 -14.44
N ARG A 87 16.83 -4.70 -13.21
CA ARG A 87 15.88 -3.68 -12.73
C ARG A 87 16.57 -2.34 -12.69
N LEU A 88 15.95 -1.30 -13.24
CA LEU A 88 16.51 0.04 -13.19
C LEU A 88 16.33 0.64 -11.78
N THR A 89 17.43 1.10 -11.20
CA THR A 89 17.52 1.71 -9.88
C THR A 89 17.99 3.15 -9.97
N ALA A 90 17.65 3.97 -8.98
CA ALA A 90 18.26 5.29 -8.85
C ALA A 90 19.76 5.16 -8.49
N PRO A 91 20.62 6.09 -8.92
CA PRO A 91 22.00 6.13 -8.47
C PRO A 91 22.11 6.08 -6.95
N ASP A 92 23.05 5.27 -6.47
CA ASP A 92 23.37 5.12 -5.05
C ASP A 92 22.16 4.83 -4.16
N THR A 93 21.16 4.12 -4.68
CA THR A 93 19.92 3.80 -3.97
C THR A 93 19.34 2.48 -4.46
N ASP A 94 18.93 1.59 -3.56
CA ASP A 94 18.29 0.31 -3.94
C ASP A 94 16.82 0.47 -4.41
N SER A 95 16.33 1.70 -4.45
CA SER A 95 14.99 2.02 -4.92
C SER A 95 14.91 1.93 -6.43
N TRP A 96 13.91 1.20 -6.90
CA TRP A 96 13.61 1.05 -8.32
C TRP A 96 13.08 2.35 -8.93
N LEU A 97 13.34 2.50 -10.22
CA LEU A 97 12.78 3.58 -11.04
C LEU A 97 11.43 3.18 -11.62
N VAL A 98 10.50 4.12 -11.54
CA VAL A 98 9.13 4.00 -12.03
C VAL A 98 8.99 4.78 -13.32
N GLU A 99 8.39 4.18 -14.35
CA GLU A 99 8.10 4.89 -15.60
C GLU A 99 6.87 5.79 -15.43
N HIS A 100 7.04 7.06 -15.78
CA HIS A 100 6.01 8.08 -15.90
C HIS A 100 5.79 8.35 -17.40
N ARG A 101 4.92 7.56 -18.04
CA ARG A 101 4.87 7.47 -19.51
C ARG A 101 4.47 8.80 -20.16
N TYR A 102 3.58 9.58 -19.56
CA TYR A 102 3.20 10.91 -20.06
C TYR A 102 4.38 11.88 -20.20
N THR A 103 5.39 11.73 -19.34
CA THR A 103 6.61 12.55 -19.39
C THR A 103 7.76 11.84 -20.12
N GLY A 104 7.63 10.54 -20.39
CA GLY A 104 8.71 9.69 -20.91
C GLY A 104 9.88 9.50 -19.93
N ARG A 105 9.66 9.78 -18.64
CA ARG A 105 10.72 9.78 -17.62
C ARG A 105 10.62 8.59 -16.69
N LEU A 106 11.78 8.19 -16.18
CA LEU A 106 11.92 7.28 -15.06
C LEU A 106 12.15 8.10 -13.80
N VAL A 107 11.41 7.84 -12.73
CA VAL A 107 11.45 8.62 -11.48
C VAL A 107 11.61 7.70 -10.28
N CYS A 108 12.51 8.09 -9.37
CA CYS A 108 12.60 7.54 -8.04
C CYS A 108 11.83 8.42 -7.07
N HIS A 109 10.71 7.93 -6.55
CA HIS A 109 9.91 8.68 -5.58
C HIS A 109 10.55 8.78 -4.19
N LEU A 110 11.54 7.93 -3.89
CA LEU A 110 12.28 8.00 -2.63
C LEU A 110 13.31 9.13 -2.62
N THR A 111 14.05 9.30 -3.72
CA THR A 111 15.15 10.28 -3.77
C THR A 111 14.80 11.55 -4.53
N GLY A 112 13.80 11.51 -5.40
CA GLY A 112 13.47 12.55 -6.38
C GLY A 112 14.28 12.46 -7.67
N PHE A 113 15.20 11.47 -7.80
CA PHE A 113 16.00 11.30 -9.01
C PHE A 113 15.11 11.03 -10.22
N SER A 114 15.44 11.63 -11.36
CA SER A 114 14.70 11.44 -12.60
C SER A 114 15.62 11.41 -13.81
N MET A 115 15.38 10.47 -14.73
CA MET A 115 16.12 10.33 -15.99
C MET A 115 15.17 9.99 -17.15
N LEU A 116 15.65 10.12 -18.38
CA LEU A 116 14.94 9.55 -19.54
C LEU A 116 15.10 8.03 -19.55
N LYS A 117 14.11 7.32 -20.09
CA LYS A 117 14.21 5.87 -20.31
C LYS A 117 15.33 5.58 -21.32
N PRO A 118 16.35 4.78 -20.97
CA PRO A 118 17.40 4.44 -21.91
C PRO A 118 16.86 3.52 -23.02
N LYS A 119 17.40 3.65 -24.24
CA LYS A 119 17.01 2.81 -25.38
C LYS A 119 17.54 1.38 -25.28
N VAL A 120 18.64 1.20 -24.56
CA VAL A 120 19.32 -0.08 -24.37
C VAL A 120 19.39 -0.44 -22.89
N CYS A 121 19.33 -1.73 -22.58
CA CYS A 121 19.54 -2.19 -21.22
C CYS A 121 20.99 -1.90 -20.78
N PRO A 122 21.23 -1.18 -19.67
CA PRO A 122 22.58 -0.88 -19.21
C PRO A 122 23.34 -2.11 -18.72
N SER A 123 22.65 -3.23 -18.44
CA SER A 123 23.25 -4.46 -17.93
C SER A 123 23.62 -5.47 -19.03
N CYS A 124 22.83 -5.59 -20.11
CA CYS A 124 23.06 -6.58 -21.16
C CYS A 124 23.13 -6.02 -22.58
N GLY A 125 22.93 -4.71 -22.76
CA GLY A 125 22.97 -4.05 -24.06
C GLY A 125 21.75 -4.29 -24.96
N ALA A 126 20.79 -5.13 -24.56
CA ALA A 126 19.61 -5.43 -25.38
C ALA A 126 18.76 -4.17 -25.66
N GLU A 127 18.54 -3.89 -26.94
CA GLU A 127 17.67 -2.81 -27.42
C GLU A 127 16.19 -3.11 -27.18
N ASP A 128 15.38 -2.08 -26.92
CA ASP A 128 13.92 -2.18 -26.75
C ASP A 128 13.45 -3.32 -25.81
N SER A 129 14.25 -3.56 -24.77
CA SER A 129 14.06 -4.66 -23.82
C SER A 129 13.51 -4.20 -22.47
N LEU A 130 13.49 -2.89 -22.21
CA LEU A 130 13.09 -2.31 -20.94
C LEU A 130 11.58 -2.09 -20.89
N VAL A 131 10.90 -2.86 -20.07
CA VAL A 131 9.44 -2.87 -19.95
C VAL A 131 9.00 -2.53 -18.53
N PRO A 132 7.93 -1.72 -18.37
CA PRO A 132 7.29 -1.52 -17.08
C PRO A 132 6.47 -2.76 -16.70
N VAL A 133 6.64 -3.25 -15.47
CA VAL A 133 5.94 -4.44 -14.97
C VAL A 133 5.07 -4.10 -13.77
N GLY A 134 3.78 -4.46 -13.87
CA GLY A 134 2.75 -4.23 -12.85
C GLY A 134 1.50 -3.52 -13.42
N PRO A 135 0.35 -3.57 -12.72
CA PRO A 135 -0.83 -2.79 -13.07
C PRO A 135 -0.55 -1.30 -12.82
N GLY A 136 -0.05 -0.63 -13.86
CA GLY A 136 -0.05 0.82 -13.89
C GLY A 136 -1.48 1.32 -14.09
N VAL A 137 -1.83 2.43 -13.43
CA VAL A 137 -3.09 3.15 -13.67
C VAL A 137 -3.26 3.44 -15.17
N GLU A 138 -2.15 3.80 -15.83
CA GLU A 138 -2.09 4.01 -17.28
C GLU A 138 -2.42 2.74 -18.08
N ARG A 139 -1.94 1.57 -17.68
CA ARG A 139 -2.19 0.33 -18.43
C ARG A 139 -3.63 -0.17 -18.26
N VAL A 140 -4.19 -0.01 -17.06
CA VAL A 140 -5.61 -0.29 -16.84
C VAL A 140 -6.47 0.69 -17.63
N GLU A 141 -6.07 1.96 -17.71
CA GLU A 141 -6.77 2.94 -18.56
C GLU A 141 -6.71 2.57 -20.05
N GLU A 142 -5.55 2.17 -20.57
CA GLU A 142 -5.40 1.69 -21.95
C GLU A 142 -6.29 0.47 -22.22
N GLU A 143 -6.31 -0.51 -21.30
CA GLU A 143 -7.20 -1.67 -21.38
C GLU A 143 -8.67 -1.24 -21.42
N VAL A 144 -9.07 -0.31 -20.55
CA VAL A 144 -10.44 0.23 -20.52
C VAL A 144 -10.80 0.93 -21.83
N ARG A 145 -9.93 1.79 -22.38
CA ARG A 145 -10.19 2.48 -23.65
C ARG A 145 -10.30 1.51 -24.83
N ALA A 146 -9.53 0.43 -24.82
CA ALA A 146 -9.61 -0.61 -25.84
C ALA A 146 -10.93 -1.41 -25.74
N LEU A 147 -11.37 -1.75 -24.51
CA LEU A 147 -12.58 -2.52 -24.27
C LEU A 147 -13.87 -1.69 -24.44
N PHE A 148 -13.83 -0.42 -24.04
CA PHE A 148 -14.98 0.49 -24.01
C PHE A 148 -14.67 1.80 -24.75
N PRO A 149 -14.45 1.77 -26.08
CA PRO A 149 -13.99 2.93 -26.85
C PRO A 149 -14.98 4.12 -26.87
N GLN A 150 -16.26 3.87 -26.55
CA GLN A 150 -17.29 4.91 -26.48
C GLN A 150 -17.41 5.54 -25.08
N ALA A 151 -16.80 4.96 -24.05
CA ALA A 151 -16.90 5.45 -22.68
C ALA A 151 -15.88 6.57 -22.41
N ARG A 152 -16.34 7.66 -21.78
CA ARG A 152 -15.48 8.77 -21.36
C ARG A 152 -14.65 8.32 -20.15
N THR A 153 -13.39 8.00 -20.40
CA THR A 153 -12.47 7.46 -19.40
C THR A 153 -11.50 8.51 -18.92
N ALA A 154 -11.32 8.62 -17.60
CA ALA A 154 -10.37 9.54 -16.98
C ALA A 154 -9.49 8.88 -15.91
N VAL A 155 -8.35 9.50 -15.62
CA VAL A 155 -7.36 9.00 -14.65
C VAL A 155 -7.18 9.97 -13.48
N PHE A 156 -7.37 9.47 -12.27
CA PHE A 156 -7.07 10.21 -11.03
C PHE A 156 -5.89 9.57 -10.27
N SER A 157 -4.71 10.14 -10.49
CA SER A 157 -3.49 9.80 -9.75
C SER A 157 -2.71 11.06 -9.37
N SER A 158 -1.77 10.92 -8.43
CA SER A 158 -0.81 11.99 -8.09
C SER A 158 0.03 12.46 -9.28
N ASP A 159 0.19 11.60 -10.29
CA ASP A 159 1.08 11.87 -11.43
C ASP A 159 0.33 12.59 -12.55
N THR A 160 -0.99 12.39 -12.64
CA THR A 160 -1.87 13.04 -13.62
C THR A 160 -2.53 14.31 -13.08
N VAL A 161 -2.64 14.44 -11.76
CA VAL A 161 -3.32 15.54 -11.08
C VAL A 161 -2.35 16.18 -10.07
N PRO A 162 -1.48 17.10 -10.52
CA PRO A 162 -0.39 17.64 -9.69
C PRO A 162 -0.87 18.68 -8.68
N ASP A 163 -2.01 19.32 -8.92
CA ASP A 163 -2.52 20.44 -8.13
C ASP A 163 -4.00 20.29 -7.74
N GLY A 164 -4.41 21.02 -6.70
CA GLY A 164 -5.76 20.94 -6.16
C GLY A 164 -6.85 21.50 -7.06
N LYS A 165 -6.53 22.38 -8.02
CA LYS A 165 -7.51 22.93 -8.97
C LYS A 165 -7.85 21.87 -10.02
N SER A 166 -6.83 21.22 -10.59
CA SER A 166 -7.00 20.09 -11.52
C SER A 166 -7.77 18.94 -10.87
N ALA A 167 -7.51 18.65 -9.59
CA ALA A 167 -8.27 17.66 -8.83
C ALA A 167 -9.75 18.01 -8.74
N ARG A 168 -10.07 19.25 -8.33
CA ARG A 168 -11.46 19.72 -8.20
C ARG A 168 -12.21 19.65 -9.52
N ALA A 169 -11.58 20.05 -10.63
CA ALA A 169 -12.18 19.98 -11.96
C ALA A 169 -12.54 18.53 -12.33
N LEU A 170 -11.62 17.58 -12.13
CA LEU A 170 -11.87 16.17 -12.41
C LEU A 170 -13.00 15.58 -11.55
N ILE A 171 -13.03 15.95 -10.26
CA ILE A 171 -14.10 15.55 -9.33
C ILE A 171 -15.45 16.12 -9.76
N GLN A 172 -15.47 17.37 -10.22
CA GLN A 172 -16.67 18.03 -10.71
C GLN A 172 -17.20 17.34 -11.98
N SER A 173 -16.34 17.10 -12.97
CA SER A 173 -16.71 16.34 -14.17
C SER A 173 -17.24 14.94 -13.85
N MET A 174 -16.65 14.25 -12.86
CA MET A 174 -17.20 12.97 -12.39
C MET A 174 -18.58 13.15 -11.74
N ALA A 175 -18.78 14.16 -10.89
CA ALA A 175 -20.06 14.41 -10.25
C ALA A 175 -21.17 14.81 -11.24
N GLU A 176 -20.82 15.53 -12.31
CA GLU A 176 -21.72 16.00 -13.37
C GLU A 176 -22.04 14.91 -14.41
N GLY A 177 -21.46 13.72 -14.28
CA GLY A 177 -21.70 12.63 -15.22
C GLY A 177 -20.95 12.80 -16.55
N GLU A 178 -19.86 13.57 -16.57
CA GLU A 178 -19.01 13.75 -17.77
C GLU A 178 -17.99 12.63 -17.96
N ILE A 179 -17.79 11.81 -16.93
CA ILE A 179 -16.86 10.69 -16.91
C ILE A 179 -17.66 9.42 -16.66
N ASP A 180 -17.51 8.41 -17.51
CA ASP A 180 -18.21 7.13 -17.36
C ASP A 180 -17.36 6.13 -16.55
N ILE A 181 -16.03 6.15 -16.77
CA ILE A 181 -15.08 5.29 -16.06
C ILE A 181 -13.94 6.11 -15.49
N LEU A 182 -13.77 6.08 -14.18
CA LEU A 182 -12.65 6.71 -13.48
C LEU A 182 -11.65 5.63 -13.05
N VAL A 183 -10.44 5.64 -13.58
CA VAL A 183 -9.33 4.80 -13.11
C VAL A 183 -8.54 5.59 -12.08
N ALA A 184 -8.48 5.10 -10.83
CA ALA A 184 -7.96 5.90 -9.73
C ALA A 184 -7.11 5.14 -8.72
N THR A 185 -6.26 5.92 -8.05
CA THR A 185 -5.51 5.48 -6.87
C THR A 185 -6.16 6.02 -5.59
N GLN A 186 -5.51 5.80 -4.45
CA GLN A 186 -5.95 6.27 -3.14
C GLN A 186 -6.31 7.78 -3.08
N ALA A 187 -5.74 8.61 -3.96
CA ALA A 187 -6.04 10.04 -4.02
C ALA A 187 -7.53 10.32 -4.27
N ALA A 188 -8.20 9.53 -5.12
CA ALA A 188 -9.62 9.71 -5.42
C ALA A 188 -10.55 9.14 -4.34
N ALA A 189 -10.06 8.26 -3.46
CA ALA A 189 -10.88 7.55 -2.48
C ALA A 189 -11.31 8.43 -1.28
N LYS A 190 -10.77 9.64 -1.14
CA LYS A 190 -11.00 10.54 0.01
C LYS A 190 -11.99 11.64 -0.32
N GLY A 191 -12.96 11.88 0.57
CA GLY A 191 -13.71 13.14 0.65
C GLY A 191 -14.75 13.46 -0.42
N HIS A 192 -14.91 12.66 -1.48
CA HIS A 192 -15.80 13.00 -2.60
C HIS A 192 -17.02 12.06 -2.70
N ASN A 193 -18.15 12.62 -3.17
CA ASN A 193 -19.39 11.90 -3.41
C ASN A 193 -19.70 11.94 -4.91
N PHE A 194 -20.00 10.79 -5.50
CA PHE A 194 -20.29 10.65 -6.93
C PHE A 194 -21.69 10.06 -7.09
N PRO A 195 -22.71 10.85 -7.43
CA PRO A 195 -24.11 10.42 -7.40
C PRO A 195 -24.42 9.24 -8.33
N HIS A 196 -23.74 9.17 -9.47
CA HIS A 196 -23.96 8.13 -10.48
C HIS A 196 -22.96 6.97 -10.38
N LEU A 197 -22.11 6.94 -9.35
CA LEU A 197 -21.17 5.84 -9.11
C LEU A 197 -21.87 4.64 -8.46
N THR A 198 -22.12 3.61 -9.26
CA THR A 198 -22.81 2.39 -8.81
C THR A 198 -21.90 1.16 -8.82
N LEU A 199 -20.75 1.20 -9.50
CA LEU A 199 -19.76 0.11 -9.51
C LEU A 199 -18.39 0.59 -9.05
N VAL A 200 -17.80 -0.13 -8.08
CA VAL A 200 -16.37 -0.03 -7.76
C VAL A 200 -15.68 -1.36 -8.07
N GLY A 201 -14.75 -1.37 -9.00
CA GLY A 201 -13.90 -2.52 -9.29
C GLY A 201 -12.52 -2.33 -8.65
N VAL A 202 -12.13 -3.20 -7.72
CA VAL A 202 -10.76 -3.23 -7.18
C VAL A 202 -9.95 -4.18 -8.05
N VAL A 203 -8.96 -3.64 -8.76
CA VAL A 203 -8.18 -4.38 -9.77
C VAL A 203 -7.28 -5.45 -9.12
N ASP A 204 -6.72 -5.14 -7.95
CA ASP A 204 -5.89 -6.06 -7.16
C ASP A 204 -6.12 -5.76 -5.67
N ALA A 205 -6.83 -6.66 -4.99
CA ALA A 205 -7.09 -6.57 -3.56
C ALA A 205 -5.94 -7.16 -2.70
N ASP A 206 -5.04 -7.94 -3.30
CA ASP A 206 -3.98 -8.66 -2.58
C ASP A 206 -2.76 -7.78 -2.33
N LEU A 207 -2.53 -6.79 -3.19
CA LEU A 207 -1.30 -6.01 -3.24
C LEU A 207 -0.88 -5.43 -1.88
N GLY A 208 -1.85 -5.01 -1.06
CA GLY A 208 -1.60 -4.44 0.24
C GLY A 208 -1.54 -5.46 1.40
N LEU A 209 -1.91 -6.72 1.16
CA LEU A 209 -1.86 -7.80 2.15
C LEU A 209 -0.50 -8.52 2.15
N ARG A 210 0.30 -8.33 1.09
CA ARG A 210 1.61 -8.95 0.95
C ARG A 210 2.69 -8.08 1.60
N GLY A 211 3.63 -8.71 2.30
CA GLY A 211 4.84 -8.08 2.84
C GLY A 211 5.03 -8.29 4.34
N GLY A 212 6.10 -7.71 4.89
CA GLY A 212 6.47 -7.82 6.31
C GLY A 212 6.06 -6.62 7.18
N ASP A 213 5.12 -5.79 6.73
CA ASP A 213 4.59 -4.67 7.51
C ASP A 213 3.43 -5.16 8.39
N LEU A 214 3.58 -5.02 9.72
CA LEU A 214 2.55 -5.35 10.72
C LEU A 214 1.17 -4.77 10.37
N ARG A 215 1.13 -3.54 9.82
CA ARG A 215 -0.14 -2.82 9.59
C ARG A 215 -0.63 -2.98 8.14
N ALA A 216 -0.06 -3.89 7.36
CA ALA A 216 -0.41 -4.12 5.97
C ALA A 216 -1.90 -4.50 5.80
N ALA A 217 -2.35 -5.50 6.56
CA ALA A 217 -3.73 -5.95 6.62
C ALA A 217 -4.69 -4.84 7.04
N GLU A 218 -4.41 -4.18 8.18
CA GLU A 218 -5.20 -3.06 8.68
C GLU A 218 -5.34 -1.93 7.65
N ARG A 219 -4.23 -1.49 7.06
CA ARG A 219 -4.24 -0.41 6.06
C ARG A 219 -5.02 -0.81 4.82
N THR A 220 -4.91 -2.06 4.40
CA THR A 220 -5.63 -2.58 3.24
C THR A 220 -7.12 -2.62 3.51
N PHE A 221 -7.54 -3.14 4.66
CA PHE A 221 -8.94 -3.11 5.09
C PHE A 221 -9.50 -1.68 5.10
N GLN A 222 -8.79 -0.74 5.73
CA GLN A 222 -9.21 0.67 5.80
C GLN A 222 -9.35 1.30 4.41
N LEU A 223 -8.39 1.02 3.53
CA LEU A 223 -8.36 1.56 2.19
C LEU A 223 -9.49 1.00 1.33
N LEU A 224 -9.66 -0.32 1.32
CA LEU A 224 -10.68 -0.98 0.52
C LEU A 224 -12.08 -0.65 1.06
N THR A 225 -12.28 -0.58 2.38
CA THR A 225 -13.53 -0.09 2.99
C THR A 225 -13.86 1.33 2.50
N GLN A 226 -12.85 2.21 2.44
CA GLN A 226 -13.04 3.57 1.97
C GLN A 226 -13.36 3.62 0.47
N ALA A 227 -12.67 2.82 -0.35
CA ALA A 227 -12.85 2.80 -1.80
C ALA A 227 -14.21 2.20 -2.20
N THR A 228 -14.53 1.01 -1.67
CA THR A 228 -15.79 0.31 -1.93
C THR A 228 -16.99 1.11 -1.42
N GLY A 229 -16.88 1.70 -0.23
CA GLY A 229 -17.91 2.55 0.37
C GLY A 229 -18.19 3.86 -0.37
N ARG A 230 -17.61 4.10 -1.55
CA ARG A 230 -17.98 5.20 -2.46
C ARG A 230 -19.15 4.86 -3.38
N ALA A 231 -19.36 3.58 -3.69
CA ALA A 231 -20.51 3.17 -4.48
C ALA A 231 -21.82 3.36 -3.69
N GLY A 232 -22.88 3.75 -4.41
CA GLY A 232 -24.24 3.73 -3.87
C GLY A 232 -24.51 4.73 -2.73
N ARG A 233 -23.95 5.94 -2.83
CA ARG A 233 -24.15 7.01 -1.84
C ARG A 233 -25.37 7.90 -2.10
N ALA A 234 -26.06 7.69 -3.21
CA ALA A 234 -27.30 8.36 -3.59
C ALA A 234 -28.45 7.34 -3.57
N ASP A 235 -29.47 7.53 -4.40
CA ASP A 235 -30.68 6.70 -4.39
C ASP A 235 -30.48 5.30 -4.99
N LYS A 236 -29.40 5.11 -5.75
CA LYS A 236 -29.10 3.84 -6.42
C LYS A 236 -28.21 2.95 -5.55
N PRO A 237 -28.54 1.65 -5.37
CA PRO A 237 -27.65 0.73 -4.67
C PRO A 237 -26.35 0.55 -5.47
N GLY A 238 -25.24 0.54 -4.76
CA GLY A 238 -23.92 0.31 -5.34
C GLY A 238 -23.48 -1.14 -5.12
N ARG A 239 -22.59 -1.61 -5.98
CA ARG A 239 -21.83 -2.85 -5.74
C ARG A 239 -20.33 -2.61 -5.88
N ALA A 240 -19.54 -3.44 -5.22
CA ALA A 240 -18.10 -3.48 -5.36
C ALA A 240 -17.63 -4.90 -5.66
N ILE A 241 -16.70 -5.04 -6.61
CA ILE A 241 -16.11 -6.32 -7.02
C ILE A 241 -14.61 -6.24 -6.72
N LEU A 242 -14.11 -7.16 -5.91
CA LEU A 242 -12.71 -7.22 -5.49
C LEU A 242 -12.03 -8.40 -6.15
N GLN A 243 -11.13 -8.14 -7.09
CA GLN A 243 -10.32 -9.18 -7.71
C GLN A 243 -9.19 -9.59 -6.76
N THR A 244 -9.08 -10.89 -6.47
CA THR A 244 -8.11 -11.45 -5.51
C THR A 244 -7.69 -12.86 -5.92
N TRP A 245 -6.44 -13.23 -5.65
CA TRP A 245 -5.93 -14.60 -5.74
C TRP A 245 -6.12 -15.40 -4.44
N THR A 246 -6.51 -14.72 -3.36
CA THR A 246 -6.69 -15.28 -2.00
C THR A 246 -8.04 -14.87 -1.41
N PRO A 247 -9.18 -15.23 -2.05
CA PRO A 247 -10.51 -14.88 -1.55
C PRO A 247 -10.80 -15.42 -0.14
N GLU A 248 -10.12 -16.48 0.28
CA GLU A 248 -10.18 -17.06 1.63
C GLU A 248 -9.46 -16.23 2.72
N HIS A 249 -8.78 -15.13 2.37
CA HIS A 249 -8.07 -14.32 3.35
C HIS A 249 -9.05 -13.68 4.36
N PRO A 250 -8.85 -13.82 5.69
CA PRO A 250 -9.81 -13.35 6.70
C PRO A 250 -10.22 -11.88 6.54
N VAL A 251 -9.25 -10.99 6.28
CA VAL A 251 -9.47 -9.56 6.02
C VAL A 251 -10.40 -9.30 4.82
N LEU A 252 -10.27 -10.07 3.73
CA LEU A 252 -11.10 -9.91 2.54
C LEU A 252 -12.50 -10.46 2.76
N MET A 253 -12.63 -11.60 3.45
CA MET A 253 -13.92 -12.16 3.84
C MET A 253 -14.71 -11.20 4.74
N ALA A 254 -14.06 -10.66 5.78
CA ALA A 254 -14.66 -9.69 6.68
C ALA A 254 -15.10 -8.40 5.94
N LEU A 255 -14.28 -7.93 5.00
CA LEU A 255 -14.63 -6.80 4.15
C LEU A 255 -15.85 -7.08 3.27
N ALA A 256 -15.90 -8.24 2.61
CA ALA A 256 -17.02 -8.65 1.76
C ALA A 256 -18.33 -8.81 2.55
N ALA A 257 -18.25 -9.35 3.77
CA ALA A 257 -19.39 -9.45 4.68
C ALA A 257 -19.83 -8.10 5.27
N GLY A 258 -19.05 -7.03 5.09
CA GLY A 258 -19.27 -5.75 5.77
C GLY A 258 -19.08 -5.83 7.28
N ASP A 259 -18.38 -6.86 7.77
CA ASP A 259 -18.19 -7.16 9.18
C ASP A 259 -16.84 -6.63 9.66
N ARG A 260 -16.86 -5.38 10.15
CA ARG A 260 -15.68 -4.76 10.73
C ARG A 260 -15.23 -5.48 12.01
N ASP A 261 -16.17 -5.97 12.80
CA ASP A 261 -15.82 -6.49 14.12
C ASP A 261 -15.12 -7.86 13.95
N ALA A 262 -15.55 -8.69 12.99
CA ALA A 262 -14.81 -9.88 12.58
C ALA A 262 -13.39 -9.57 12.07
N PHE A 263 -13.20 -8.51 11.29
CA PHE A 263 -11.86 -8.05 10.89
C PHE A 263 -10.99 -7.70 12.10
N VAL A 264 -11.54 -6.91 13.03
CA VAL A 264 -10.83 -6.46 14.24
C VAL A 264 -10.44 -7.65 15.10
N GLU A 265 -11.34 -8.61 15.31
CA GLU A 265 -11.08 -9.81 16.10
C GLU A 265 -9.98 -10.68 15.49
N ALA A 266 -10.05 -10.96 14.17
CA ALA A 266 -9.05 -11.77 13.49
C ALA A 266 -7.65 -11.13 13.56
N GLU A 267 -7.55 -9.83 13.26
CA GLU A 267 -6.28 -9.12 13.26
C GLU A 267 -5.71 -8.96 14.68
N LEU A 268 -6.55 -8.68 15.69
CA LEU A 268 -6.07 -8.59 17.07
C LEU A 268 -5.60 -9.95 17.59
N ALA A 269 -6.28 -11.05 17.24
CA ALA A 269 -5.86 -12.39 17.63
C ALA A 269 -4.47 -12.76 17.06
N GLU A 270 -4.20 -12.44 15.79
CA GLU A 270 -2.87 -12.64 15.19
C GLU A 270 -1.80 -11.79 15.89
N ARG A 271 -2.11 -10.53 16.19
CA ARG A 271 -1.17 -9.64 16.89
C ARG A 271 -0.92 -10.08 18.32
N GLU A 272 -1.92 -10.61 19.02
CA GLU A 272 -1.78 -11.16 20.37
C GLU A 272 -0.86 -12.39 20.36
N ALA A 273 -1.13 -13.35 19.46
CA ALA A 273 -0.31 -14.56 19.32
C ALA A 273 1.16 -14.25 19.00
N ALA A 274 1.42 -13.17 18.25
CA ALA A 274 2.76 -12.73 17.88
C ALA A 274 3.38 -11.69 18.83
N SER A 275 2.70 -11.33 19.94
CA SER A 275 3.12 -10.26 20.86
C SER A 275 3.45 -8.94 20.14
N LEU A 276 2.61 -8.58 19.15
CA LEU A 276 2.71 -7.35 18.36
C LEU A 276 1.76 -6.28 18.93
N PRO A 277 2.02 -4.98 18.69
CA PRO A 277 1.17 -3.90 19.15
C PRO A 277 -0.30 -4.08 18.71
N PRO A 278 -1.28 -4.02 19.64
CA PRO A 278 -1.20 -3.37 20.96
C PRO A 278 -0.86 -4.28 22.16
N TYR A 279 -0.53 -5.56 21.93
CA TYR A 279 -0.25 -6.57 22.97
C TYR A 279 1.22 -6.66 23.37
N GLY A 280 2.12 -6.21 22.49
CA GLY A 280 3.53 -5.98 22.78
C GLY A 280 3.99 -4.58 22.38
N ARG A 281 5.29 -4.35 22.49
CA ARG A 281 5.98 -3.14 22.06
C ARG A 281 7.04 -3.48 21.05
N LEU A 282 7.30 -2.54 20.14
CA LEU A 282 8.35 -2.70 19.14
C LEU A 282 9.30 -1.50 19.20
N ALA A 283 10.57 -1.72 18.92
CA ALA A 283 11.49 -0.65 18.60
C ALA A 283 12.38 -1.05 17.42
N ALA A 284 12.58 -0.13 16.48
CA ALA A 284 13.54 -0.31 15.41
C ALA A 284 14.78 0.53 15.69
N ILE A 285 15.95 -0.11 15.66
CA ILE A 285 17.24 0.59 15.66
C ILE A 285 17.71 0.62 14.21
N ILE A 286 17.97 1.82 13.69
CA ILE A 286 18.35 2.04 12.30
C ILE A 286 19.72 2.71 12.28
N LEU A 287 20.69 2.02 11.70
CA LEU A 287 22.04 2.53 11.48
C LEU A 287 22.17 2.99 10.03
N SER A 288 22.82 4.13 9.81
CA SER A 288 23.09 4.60 8.45
C SER A 288 24.42 5.35 8.32
N GLY A 289 25.19 5.08 7.28
CA GLY A 289 26.50 5.70 7.05
C GLY A 289 26.98 5.51 5.62
N GLU A 290 27.89 6.37 5.18
CA GLU A 290 28.50 6.30 3.83
C GLU A 290 29.55 5.20 3.73
N ASN A 291 30.23 4.89 4.84
CA ASN A 291 31.19 3.79 4.92
C ASN A 291 30.47 2.50 5.37
N PRO A 292 30.29 1.50 4.49
CA PRO A 292 29.57 0.27 4.82
C PRO A 292 30.26 -0.54 5.94
N GLN A 293 31.59 -0.57 5.97
CA GLN A 293 32.35 -1.30 6.98
C GLN A 293 32.16 -0.70 8.38
N ALA A 294 32.08 0.62 8.48
CA ALA A 294 31.80 1.30 9.74
C ALA A 294 30.38 0.99 10.25
N VAL A 295 29.38 0.99 9.35
CA VAL A 295 27.99 0.65 9.70
C VAL A 295 27.89 -0.81 10.15
N GLU A 296 28.51 -1.74 9.41
CA GLU A 296 28.52 -3.17 9.75
C GLU A 296 29.18 -3.43 11.10
N LYS A 297 30.29 -2.73 11.38
CA LYS A 297 30.99 -2.83 12.66
C LYS A 297 30.08 -2.41 13.82
N VAL A 298 29.45 -1.24 13.73
CA VAL A 298 28.54 -0.75 14.78
C VAL A 298 27.34 -1.69 14.95
N ALA A 299 26.80 -2.23 13.86
CA ALA A 299 25.69 -3.17 13.90
C ALA A 299 26.06 -4.45 14.66
N ARG A 300 27.26 -4.97 14.40
CA ARG A 300 27.81 -6.14 15.09
C ARG A 300 28.11 -5.87 16.56
N ASP A 301 28.77 -4.75 16.86
CA ASP A 301 29.08 -4.33 18.23
C ASP A 301 27.78 -4.21 19.06
N LEU A 302 26.69 -3.70 18.47
CA LEU A 302 25.37 -3.66 19.11
C LEU A 302 24.81 -5.06 19.34
N ALA A 303 24.87 -5.94 18.34
CA ALA A 303 24.37 -7.31 18.46
C ALA A 303 25.10 -8.11 19.55
N GLU A 304 26.42 -7.94 19.67
CA GLU A 304 27.24 -8.62 20.67
C GLU A 304 27.08 -8.05 22.09
N SER A 305 26.51 -6.85 22.23
CA SER A 305 26.37 -6.15 23.50
C SER A 305 24.94 -6.12 24.07
N ILE A 306 24.02 -6.87 23.46
CA ILE A 306 22.63 -7.01 23.92
C ILE A 306 22.61 -7.39 25.40
N PRO A 307 21.97 -6.60 26.28
CA PRO A 307 21.77 -6.98 27.68
C PRO A 307 20.91 -8.24 27.80
N ASN A 308 21.24 -9.11 28.75
CA ASN A 308 20.33 -10.18 29.15
C ASN A 308 19.04 -9.54 29.67
N ALA A 309 17.92 -9.87 29.04
CA ALA A 309 16.59 -9.43 29.41
C ALA A 309 15.61 -10.58 29.17
N GLU A 310 14.65 -10.74 30.07
CA GLU A 310 13.55 -11.67 29.88
C GLU A 310 12.39 -10.98 29.15
N ARG A 311 11.55 -11.76 28.46
CA ARG A 311 10.32 -11.27 27.81
C ARG A 311 10.57 -10.16 26.77
N LEU A 312 11.76 -10.19 26.17
CA LEU A 312 12.20 -9.30 25.11
C LEU A 312 13.12 -10.08 24.16
N GLU A 313 12.95 -9.85 22.87
CA GLU A 313 13.74 -10.46 21.81
C GLU A 313 14.32 -9.35 20.91
N VAL A 314 15.55 -9.57 20.46
CA VAL A 314 16.22 -8.69 19.50
C VAL A 314 16.52 -9.50 18.24
N TYR A 315 16.04 -9.00 17.11
CA TYR A 315 16.29 -9.55 15.78
C TYR A 315 17.27 -8.68 15.00
N GLY A 316 18.07 -9.33 14.17
CA GLY A 316 19.11 -8.70 13.37
C GLY A 316 20.49 -8.84 14.00
N PRO A 317 21.49 -8.11 13.49
CA PRO A 317 21.37 -7.05 12.49
C PRO A 317 21.06 -7.59 11.11
N ALA A 318 20.17 -6.91 10.39
CA ALA A 318 19.82 -7.22 9.01
C ALA A 318 19.98 -5.99 8.13
N ASP A 319 20.08 -6.20 6.82
CA ASP A 319 19.92 -5.10 5.87
C ASP A 319 18.52 -4.49 6.02
N ALA A 320 18.44 -3.15 5.96
CA ALA A 320 17.14 -2.51 5.89
C ALA A 320 16.43 -2.88 4.58
N PRO A 321 15.08 -2.90 4.53
CA PRO A 321 14.34 -3.15 3.29
C PRO A 321 14.81 -2.27 2.12
N LEU A 322 15.23 -1.05 2.43
CA LEU A 322 16.01 -0.17 1.55
C LEU A 322 17.43 -0.04 2.12
N ALA A 323 18.31 -0.95 1.71
CA ALA A 323 19.65 -1.09 2.28
C ALA A 323 20.60 0.03 1.86
N LEU A 324 20.38 0.66 0.71
CA LEU A 324 21.12 1.83 0.24
C LEU A 324 20.15 2.97 -0.09
N VAL A 325 20.38 4.14 0.48
CA VAL A 325 19.62 5.36 0.18
C VAL A 325 20.55 6.56 0.09
N ARG A 326 20.65 7.19 -1.09
CA ARG A 326 21.51 8.36 -1.34
C ARG A 326 22.96 8.12 -0.88
N GLY A 327 23.54 6.98 -1.27
CA GLY A 327 24.92 6.59 -0.93
C GLY A 327 25.13 6.11 0.51
N ARG A 328 24.09 6.11 1.34
CA ARG A 328 24.19 5.68 2.74
C ARG A 328 23.71 4.24 2.89
N ARG A 329 24.60 3.35 3.34
CA ARG A 329 24.26 1.97 3.71
C ARG A 329 23.46 1.98 5.00
N ARG A 330 22.41 1.16 5.07
CA ARG A 330 21.48 1.07 6.18
C ARG A 330 21.41 -0.35 6.74
N LYS A 331 21.57 -0.47 8.05
CA LYS A 331 21.32 -1.69 8.83
C LYS A 331 20.21 -1.46 9.83
N ARG A 332 19.55 -2.53 10.23
CA ARG A 332 18.48 -2.48 11.22
C ARG A 332 18.60 -3.58 12.25
N LEU A 333 18.11 -3.28 13.44
CA LEU A 333 17.74 -4.27 14.46
C LEU A 333 16.28 -4.01 14.86
N LEU A 334 15.56 -5.07 15.20
CA LEU A 334 14.19 -5.00 15.70
C LEU A 334 14.17 -5.54 17.12
N VAL A 335 13.63 -4.76 18.04
CA VAL A 335 13.33 -5.18 19.39
C VAL A 335 11.85 -5.46 19.49
N ARG A 336 11.48 -6.65 19.96
CA ARG A 336 10.12 -7.02 20.32
C ARG A 336 10.10 -7.30 21.81
N ALA A 337 9.15 -6.71 22.52
CA ALA A 337 9.03 -6.89 23.96
C ALA A 337 7.57 -7.02 24.37
N ASP A 338 7.33 -7.71 25.46
CA ASP A 338 6.02 -7.73 26.10
C ASP A 338 5.62 -6.32 26.54
N ARG A 339 4.31 -6.06 26.65
CA ARG A 339 3.77 -4.72 26.87
C ARG A 339 4.21 -4.05 28.17
N ASP A 340 4.44 -4.84 29.21
CA ASP A 340 4.82 -4.41 30.56
C ASP A 340 6.34 -4.25 30.74
N VAL A 341 7.15 -4.62 29.76
CA VAL A 341 8.61 -4.42 29.79
C VAL A 341 8.96 -2.94 29.59
N ASP A 342 9.90 -2.43 30.40
CA ASP A 342 10.50 -1.10 30.19
C ASP A 342 11.48 -1.11 29.01
N LEU A 343 10.90 -1.06 27.81
CA LEU A 343 11.64 -1.03 26.54
C LEU A 343 12.59 0.17 26.46
N GLN A 344 12.22 1.33 27.03
CA GLN A 344 13.05 2.53 26.98
C GLN A 344 14.27 2.41 27.89
N GLY A 345 14.09 1.87 29.10
CA GLY A 345 15.18 1.54 30.02
C GLY A 345 16.17 0.55 29.39
N PHE A 346 15.66 -0.54 28.80
CA PHE A 346 16.47 -1.52 28.08
C PHE A 346 17.29 -0.88 26.95
N LEU A 347 16.65 -0.10 26.07
CA LEU A 347 17.32 0.56 24.96
C LEU A 347 18.41 1.52 25.44
N ARG A 348 18.19 2.28 26.53
CA ARG A 348 19.18 3.21 27.08
C ARG A 348 20.44 2.48 27.55
N VAL A 349 20.26 1.39 28.30
CA VAL A 349 21.37 0.56 28.80
C VAL A 349 22.11 -0.08 27.63
N TRP A 350 21.39 -0.69 26.70
CA TRP A 350 21.99 -1.36 25.55
C TRP A 350 22.83 -0.39 24.68
N LEU A 351 22.24 0.75 24.30
CA LEU A 351 22.90 1.72 23.44
C LEU A 351 24.11 2.39 24.10
N SER A 352 24.16 2.49 25.43
CA SER A 352 25.32 3.01 26.16
C SER A 352 26.56 2.11 26.11
N ARG A 353 26.41 0.83 25.75
CA ARG A 353 27.51 -0.15 25.70
C ARG A 353 28.38 -0.03 24.45
N VAL A 354 27.91 0.68 23.42
CA VAL A 354 28.59 0.81 22.14
C VAL A 354 28.85 2.27 21.81
N LYS A 355 30.11 2.59 21.53
CA LYS A 355 30.48 3.92 21.04
C LYS A 355 30.23 4.01 19.54
N VAL A 356 29.20 4.76 19.15
CA VAL A 356 28.89 5.01 17.74
C VAL A 356 29.81 6.13 17.21
N PRO A 357 30.61 5.89 16.14
CA PRO A 357 31.43 6.92 15.52
C PRO A 357 30.56 7.96 14.80
N ALA A 358 31.05 9.20 14.67
CA ALA A 358 30.31 10.30 14.02
C ALA A 358 29.95 10.03 12.54
N SER A 359 30.67 9.11 11.87
CA SER A 359 30.39 8.68 10.50
C SER A 359 29.15 7.78 10.38
N VAL A 360 28.64 7.25 11.49
CA VAL A 360 27.45 6.39 11.55
C VAL A 360 26.35 7.11 12.33
N ARG A 361 25.19 7.27 11.71
CA ARG A 361 23.99 7.77 12.36
C ARG A 361 23.18 6.60 12.91
N LEU A 362 22.89 6.63 14.20
CA LEU A 362 21.97 5.72 14.87
C LEU A 362 20.66 6.46 15.16
N ASN A 363 19.54 5.92 14.69
CA ASN A 363 18.20 6.37 15.05
C ASN A 363 17.47 5.23 15.77
N VAL A 364 16.65 5.58 16.76
CA VAL A 364 15.75 4.66 17.44
C VAL A 364 14.32 5.12 17.16
N ASP A 365 13.50 4.23 16.66
CA ASP A 365 12.08 4.45 16.42
C ASP A 365 11.30 3.52 17.37
N VAL A 366 10.62 4.10 18.36
CA VAL A 366 9.84 3.36 19.36
C VAL A 366 8.39 3.30 18.91
N ASP A 367 7.82 2.11 18.95
CA ASP A 367 6.52 1.76 18.38
C ASP A 367 6.38 2.22 16.92
N PRO A 368 7.32 1.80 16.04
CA PRO A 368 7.37 2.26 14.66
C PRO A 368 6.05 1.97 13.96
N TYR A 369 5.54 2.97 13.23
CA TYR A 369 4.31 2.83 12.48
C TYR A 369 4.47 1.89 11.27
N SER A 370 5.65 1.91 10.65
CA SER A 370 6.05 1.11 9.51
C SER A 370 7.46 0.58 9.72
N PHE A 371 7.71 -0.64 9.29
CA PHE A 371 9.05 -1.24 9.32
C PHE A 371 9.84 -1.08 8.01
N LEU A 372 9.28 -0.43 6.98
CA LEU A 372 9.96 -0.14 5.71
C LEU A 372 10.97 1.02 5.79
#